data_AF-A0AB72XUJ5-F1
#
_entry.id   AF-A0AB72XUJ5-F1
#
_cell.length_a   1.000
_cell.length_b   1.000
_cell.length_c   1.000
_cell.angle_alpha   90.00
_cell.angle_beta   90.00
_cell.angle_gamma   90.00
#
_symmetry.space_group_name_H-M   'P 1'
#
loop_
_entity.id
_entity.type
_entity.pdbx_description
1 polymer ?
#
loop_
_entity_poly.entity_id
_entity_poly.type
_entity_poly.pdbx_seq_one_letter_code
_entity_poly.pdbx_strand_id
1 'polypeptide(L)'
;MRILAMTRAHNAGRTLAATLDSLAVFSDDIYVIDDRSTDDTAEILANHPAVTNVVRARPDLPPTPWLIPESAGLELLYRMADFCRPDWVMMVDADWLVETDIDLRAVLARTPDDIVALMCPMVSRWDDPEYPDLIPVMGTAEALRGPLWRWYPGLRAGGKLMHNPHWPANITDHGRIGQLPGVRLVHSGWSTLAERILRVEHYLRLDPDYRFNFGVAYDRSLLFGYALDEVDLLKADYRRRIRGDFDPLEPGGRLPIDRERRAIGRGYGPHAGGFHPGVDFATDPGTPVYAVASGAVSAIDEVDGLVSLTIARCELDVVYVFRPGDEGRLVLGDRIAAGAQLGTIGAQGESADGYLHFEVRTQDGHVNPVRYLANMGLRPWPPPGRLRAVSGSYPPATPCTITAEDR
;
A
#
# COMPACT_ATOMS: atom_id res chain seq x y z
N MET A 1 -16.91 15.42 19.88
CA MET A 1 -16.53 14.28 19.05
C MET A 1 -15.61 13.38 19.86
N ARG A 2 -15.98 12.11 20.04
CA ARG A 2 -15.22 11.08 20.73
C ARG A 2 -14.47 10.20 19.73
N ILE A 3 -13.18 9.98 19.95
CA ILE A 3 -12.32 9.11 19.14
C ILE A 3 -11.83 7.96 20.01
N LEU A 4 -12.10 6.73 19.59
CA LEU A 4 -11.60 5.52 20.22
C LEU A 4 -10.47 4.93 19.39
N ALA A 5 -9.28 4.78 19.97
CA ALA A 5 -8.22 3.99 19.35
C ALA A 5 -8.28 2.54 19.81
N MET A 6 -7.97 1.62 18.91
CA MET A 6 -8.05 0.18 19.12
C MET A 6 -6.81 -0.50 18.53
N THR A 7 -6.24 -1.43 19.28
CA THR A 7 -5.09 -2.21 18.80
C THR A 7 -5.08 -3.63 19.38
N ARG A 8 -4.35 -4.52 18.72
CA ARG A 8 -4.07 -5.88 19.18
C ARG A 8 -2.56 -6.04 19.33
N ALA A 9 -2.13 -6.58 20.46
CA ALA A 9 -0.74 -6.79 20.77
C ALA A 9 -0.47 -8.28 21.05
N HIS A 10 0.66 -8.77 20.55
CA HIS A 10 1.25 -10.06 20.90
C HIS A 10 2.76 -9.91 20.80
N ASN A 11 3.46 -9.90 21.92
CA ASN A 11 4.91 -9.70 21.98
C ASN A 11 5.37 -8.44 21.21
N ALA A 12 4.74 -7.31 21.51
CA ALA A 12 4.97 -6.02 20.88
C ALA A 12 5.82 -5.08 21.74
N GLY A 13 6.61 -5.60 22.69
CA GLY A 13 7.36 -4.80 23.66
C GLY A 13 8.25 -3.72 23.03
N ARG A 14 8.83 -4.02 21.87
CA ARG A 14 9.70 -3.10 21.12
C ARG A 14 8.97 -1.88 20.53
N THR A 15 7.69 -1.99 20.17
CA THR A 15 6.99 -0.99 19.34
C THR A 15 5.73 -0.43 19.99
N LEU A 16 5.17 -1.14 20.96
CA LEU A 16 3.85 -0.82 21.51
C LEU A 16 3.82 0.55 22.19
N ALA A 17 4.83 0.90 22.99
CA ALA A 17 4.83 2.18 23.72
C ALA A 17 4.72 3.37 22.75
N ALA A 18 5.55 3.40 21.70
CA ALA A 18 5.50 4.46 20.69
C ALA A 18 4.17 4.48 19.91
N THR A 19 3.60 3.30 19.63
CA THR A 19 2.26 3.18 19.02
C THR A 19 1.20 3.83 19.91
N LEU A 20 1.17 3.49 21.19
CA LEU A 20 0.23 4.04 22.17
C LEU A 20 0.40 5.55 22.37
N ASP A 21 1.64 6.04 22.45
CA ASP A 21 1.95 7.47 22.53
C ASP A 21 1.38 8.23 21.32
N SER A 22 1.54 7.69 20.11
CA SER A 22 1.00 8.33 18.90
C SER A 22 -0.53 8.36 18.85
N LEU A 23 -1.20 7.32 19.34
CA LEU A 23 -2.66 7.25 19.43
C LEU A 23 -3.22 8.20 20.49
N ALA A 24 -2.48 8.40 21.59
CA ALA A 24 -2.86 9.26 22.71
C ALA A 24 -2.95 10.75 22.34
N VAL A 25 -2.30 11.16 21.24
CA VAL A 25 -2.29 12.56 20.78
C VAL A 25 -3.71 13.06 20.45
N PHE A 26 -4.58 12.20 19.95
CA PHE A 26 -5.91 12.59 19.46
C PHE A 26 -7.06 11.73 20.01
N SER A 27 -6.79 10.54 20.55
CA SER A 27 -7.84 9.63 21.02
C SER A 27 -8.30 9.99 22.43
N ASP A 28 -9.60 9.83 22.72
CA ASP A 28 -10.14 9.96 24.08
C ASP A 28 -9.90 8.69 24.90
N ASP A 29 -9.92 7.54 24.22
CA ASP A 29 -9.75 6.22 24.83
C ASP A 29 -8.86 5.35 23.94
N ILE A 30 -8.06 4.48 24.56
CA ILE A 30 -7.32 3.42 23.87
C ILE A 30 -7.71 2.07 24.46
N TYR A 31 -8.24 1.18 23.60
CA TYR A 31 -8.60 -0.19 23.93
C TYR A 31 -7.62 -1.17 23.30
N VAL A 32 -7.15 -2.14 24.10
CA VAL A 32 -6.15 -3.11 23.64
C VAL A 32 -6.60 -4.53 23.92
N ILE A 33 -6.41 -5.42 22.95
CA ILE A 33 -6.35 -6.86 23.23
C ILE A 33 -4.89 -7.26 23.35
N ASP A 34 -4.51 -7.80 24.50
CA ASP A 34 -3.25 -8.52 24.69
C ASP A 34 -3.49 -10.01 24.45
N ASP A 35 -3.06 -10.49 23.29
CA ASP A 35 -3.15 -11.90 22.90
C ASP A 35 -1.99 -12.70 23.52
N ARG A 36 -1.95 -12.73 24.86
CA ARG A 36 -1.01 -13.53 25.65
C ARG A 36 0.46 -13.19 25.34
N SER A 37 0.83 -11.93 25.47
CA SER A 37 2.23 -11.55 25.39
C SER A 37 3.06 -12.19 26.51
N THR A 38 4.30 -12.53 26.16
CA THR A 38 5.30 -13.17 27.01
C THR A 38 6.52 -12.29 27.27
N ASP A 39 6.63 -11.17 26.56
CA ASP A 39 7.59 -10.10 26.80
C ASP A 39 6.99 -9.01 27.73
N ASP A 40 7.61 -7.84 27.74
CA ASP A 40 7.20 -6.66 28.52
C ASP A 40 5.93 -5.95 28.01
N THR A 41 5.28 -6.44 26.95
CA THR A 41 4.02 -5.87 26.43
C THR A 41 2.95 -5.72 27.51
N ALA A 42 2.77 -6.73 28.36
CA ALA A 42 1.74 -6.70 29.39
C ALA A 42 2.01 -5.63 30.46
N GLU A 43 3.28 -5.37 30.75
CA GLU A 43 3.72 -4.31 31.66
C GLU A 43 3.52 -2.92 31.03
N ILE A 44 3.89 -2.75 29.76
CA ILE A 44 3.64 -1.52 29.00
C ILE A 44 2.15 -1.19 29.03
N LEU A 45 1.28 -2.15 28.73
CA LEU A 45 -0.17 -1.95 28.74
C LEU A 45 -0.74 -1.61 30.12
N ALA A 46 -0.16 -2.16 31.20
CA ALA A 46 -0.61 -1.87 32.55
C ALA A 46 -0.23 -0.46 33.01
N ASN A 47 0.89 0.06 32.52
CA ASN A 47 1.49 1.31 33.01
C ASN A 47 1.27 2.51 32.08
N HIS A 48 0.87 2.29 30.83
CA HIS A 48 0.71 3.38 29.87
C HIS A 48 -0.55 4.23 30.19
N PRO A 49 -0.41 5.54 30.45
CA PRO A 49 -1.49 6.37 31.00
C PRO A 49 -2.67 6.58 30.05
N ALA A 50 -2.46 6.45 28.73
CA ALA A 50 -3.51 6.57 27.73
C ALA A 50 -4.31 5.27 27.50
N VAL A 51 -3.86 4.13 28.05
CA VAL A 51 -4.58 2.87 27.90
C VAL A 51 -5.74 2.83 28.89
N THR A 52 -6.95 2.81 28.34
CA THR A 52 -8.18 2.88 29.13
C THR A 52 -8.81 1.53 29.40
N ASN A 53 -8.60 0.54 28.50
CA ASN A 53 -9.13 -0.80 28.66
C ASN A 53 -8.21 -1.83 28.02
N VAL A 54 -8.01 -2.96 28.70
CA VAL A 54 -7.20 -4.08 28.22
C VAL A 54 -7.96 -5.38 28.42
N VAL A 55 -8.17 -6.12 27.33
CA VAL A 55 -8.61 -7.51 27.40
C VAL A 55 -7.41 -8.41 27.23
N ARG A 56 -7.19 -9.31 28.19
CA ARG A 56 -6.07 -10.25 28.17
C ARG A 56 -6.58 -11.67 27.90
N ALA A 57 -5.96 -12.35 26.94
CA ALA A 57 -6.18 -13.78 26.77
C ALA A 57 -5.72 -14.54 28.02
N ARG A 58 -6.44 -15.62 28.39
CA ARG A 58 -6.07 -16.37 29.61
C ARG A 58 -4.72 -17.08 29.44
N PRO A 59 -3.87 -17.10 30.48
CA PRO A 59 -2.54 -17.68 30.40
C PRO A 59 -2.51 -19.21 30.32
N ASP A 60 -3.61 -19.88 30.68
CA ASP A 60 -3.75 -21.34 30.80
C ASP A 60 -4.21 -22.03 29.50
N LEU A 61 -4.45 -21.28 28.43
CA LEU A 61 -4.81 -21.83 27.12
C LEU A 61 -3.57 -22.43 26.41
N PRO A 62 -3.74 -23.39 25.46
CA PRO A 62 -2.61 -24.05 24.78
C PRO A 62 -1.66 -23.06 24.09
N PRO A 63 -0.34 -23.35 24.03
CA PRO A 63 0.64 -22.51 23.37
C PRO A 63 0.56 -22.71 21.85
N THR A 64 -0.26 -21.90 21.18
CA THR A 64 -0.27 -21.77 19.72
C THR A 64 0.05 -20.31 19.35
N PRO A 65 0.82 -20.05 18.28
CA PRO A 65 0.99 -18.69 17.76
C PRO A 65 -0.38 -18.10 17.41
N TRP A 66 -0.71 -16.92 17.95
CA TRP A 66 -2.02 -16.27 17.83
C TRP A 66 -3.17 -17.15 18.34
N LEU A 67 -3.33 -17.16 19.67
CA LEU A 67 -4.38 -17.93 20.33
C LEU A 67 -5.78 -17.41 19.97
N ILE A 68 -5.90 -16.09 19.76
CA ILE A 68 -7.12 -15.46 19.28
C ILE A 68 -7.01 -15.26 17.76
N PRO A 69 -7.78 -16.02 16.95
CA PRO A 69 -7.87 -15.77 15.51
C PRO A 69 -8.19 -14.31 15.23
N GLU A 70 -7.62 -13.75 14.16
CA GLU A 70 -7.73 -12.30 13.92
C GLU A 70 -9.18 -11.82 13.85
N SER A 71 -10.04 -12.55 13.14
CA SER A 71 -11.47 -12.26 13.05
C SER A 71 -12.15 -12.19 14.42
N ALA A 72 -11.85 -13.12 15.33
CA ALA A 72 -12.42 -13.13 16.69
C ALA A 72 -11.90 -11.97 17.53
N GLY A 73 -10.62 -11.62 17.40
CA GLY A 73 -10.03 -10.46 18.06
C GLY A 73 -10.62 -9.14 17.56
N LEU A 74 -10.81 -9.00 16.24
CA LEU A 74 -11.47 -7.84 15.64
C LEU A 74 -12.93 -7.73 16.09
N GLU A 75 -13.66 -8.84 16.12
CA GLU A 75 -15.05 -8.86 16.59
C GLU A 75 -15.14 -8.42 18.05
N LEU A 76 -14.27 -8.92 18.93
CA LEU A 76 -14.21 -8.49 20.32
C LEU A 76 -13.96 -6.98 20.43
N LEU A 77 -12.98 -6.46 19.68
CA LEU A 77 -12.68 -5.04 19.61
C LEU A 77 -13.90 -4.22 19.15
N TYR A 78 -14.65 -4.69 18.15
CA TYR A 78 -15.86 -3.99 17.69
C TYR A 78 -16.98 -4.01 18.73
N ARG A 79 -17.15 -5.13 19.43
CA ARG A 79 -18.10 -5.22 20.55
C ARG A 79 -17.69 -4.35 21.73
N MET A 80 -16.39 -4.14 21.96
CA MET A 80 -15.91 -3.16 22.93
C MET A 80 -16.26 -1.72 22.49
N ALA A 81 -16.13 -1.41 21.20
CA ALA A 81 -16.52 -0.10 20.66
C ALA A 81 -18.02 0.18 20.83
N ASP A 82 -18.89 -0.85 20.77
CA ASP A 82 -20.35 -0.72 21.00
C ASP A 82 -20.69 -0.19 22.41
N PHE A 83 -19.85 -0.42 23.42
CA PHE A 83 -20.02 0.14 24.75
C PHE A 83 -19.61 1.62 24.83
N CYS A 84 -18.57 2.00 24.09
CA CYS A 84 -18.03 3.37 24.05
C CYS A 84 -18.89 4.31 23.19
N ARG A 85 -19.50 3.77 22.11
CA ARG A 85 -20.24 4.51 21.08
C ARG A 85 -19.48 5.75 20.60
N PRO A 86 -18.22 5.60 20.14
CA PRO A 86 -17.42 6.73 19.70
C PRO A 86 -18.01 7.32 18.41
N ASP A 87 -17.63 8.55 18.07
CA ASP A 87 -17.96 9.11 16.74
C ASP A 87 -17.03 8.51 15.67
N TRP A 88 -15.75 8.33 16.03
CA TRP A 88 -14.71 7.76 15.17
C TRP A 88 -13.91 6.69 15.90
N VAL A 89 -13.48 5.68 15.15
CA VAL A 89 -12.55 4.65 15.59
C VAL A 89 -11.27 4.75 14.78
N MET A 90 -10.13 4.61 15.45
CA MET A 90 -8.83 4.38 14.82
C MET A 90 -8.29 3.01 15.19
N MET A 91 -8.21 2.10 14.22
CA MET A 91 -7.65 0.77 14.39
C MET A 91 -6.26 0.69 13.76
N VAL A 92 -5.26 0.31 14.55
CA VAL A 92 -3.88 0.10 14.08
C VAL A 92 -3.25 -1.13 14.73
N ASP A 93 -2.27 -1.73 14.07
CA ASP A 93 -1.46 -2.80 14.68
C ASP A 93 -0.51 -2.23 15.75
N ALA A 94 -0.05 -3.05 16.70
CA ALA A 94 0.82 -2.63 17.80
C ALA A 94 2.25 -2.21 17.38
N ASP A 95 2.53 -2.22 16.08
CA ASP A 95 3.77 -1.79 15.45
C ASP A 95 3.57 -0.64 14.45
N TRP A 96 2.40 0.02 14.46
CA TRP A 96 2.08 1.16 13.61
C TRP A 96 2.13 2.46 14.40
N LEU A 97 3.07 3.33 14.05
CA LEU A 97 3.10 4.71 14.54
C LEU A 97 2.18 5.59 13.68
N VAL A 98 1.38 6.45 14.31
CA VAL A 98 0.56 7.45 13.60
C VAL A 98 1.26 8.80 13.62
N GLU A 99 1.72 9.24 12.45
CA GLU A 99 2.26 10.59 12.24
C GLU A 99 1.20 11.48 11.60
N THR A 100 1.08 12.73 12.03
CA THR A 100 0.13 13.67 11.44
C THR A 100 0.69 15.07 11.35
N ASP A 101 0.44 15.74 10.22
CA ASP A 101 0.79 17.14 9.94
C ASP A 101 -0.42 18.08 10.08
N ILE A 102 -1.56 17.55 10.55
CA ILE A 102 -2.85 18.27 10.64
C ILE A 102 -3.44 18.14 12.04
N ASP A 103 -4.38 19.04 12.36
CA ASP A 103 -5.31 18.82 13.47
C ASP A 103 -6.34 17.75 13.04
N LEU A 104 -6.03 16.49 13.36
CA LEU A 104 -6.87 15.35 13.03
C LEU A 104 -8.30 15.51 13.56
N ARG A 105 -8.46 16.03 14.79
CA ARG A 105 -9.79 16.22 15.38
C ARG A 105 -10.61 17.24 14.62
N ALA A 106 -10.01 18.37 14.24
CA ALA A 106 -10.68 19.39 13.46
C ALA A 106 -11.08 18.89 12.07
N VAL A 107 -10.24 18.07 11.42
CA VAL A 107 -10.57 17.46 10.12
C VAL A 107 -11.72 16.47 10.27
N LEU A 108 -11.64 15.51 11.21
CA LEU A 108 -12.69 14.52 11.42
C LEU A 108 -14.04 15.14 11.80
N ALA A 109 -14.04 16.27 12.52
CA ALA A 109 -15.26 16.99 12.87
C ALA A 109 -15.94 17.70 11.69
N ARG A 110 -15.18 18.01 10.62
CA ARG A 110 -15.69 18.63 9.39
C ARG A 110 -15.85 17.65 8.23
N THR A 111 -15.35 16.43 8.36
CA THR A 111 -15.54 15.38 7.38
C THR A 111 -17.03 15.20 7.09
N PRO A 112 -17.46 15.22 5.81
CA PRO A 112 -18.85 15.03 5.44
C PRO A 112 -19.45 13.74 6.01
N ASP A 113 -20.75 13.75 6.28
CA ASP A 113 -21.44 12.61 6.91
C ASP A 113 -21.50 11.37 6.01
N ASP A 114 -21.46 11.56 4.68
CA ASP A 114 -21.42 10.46 3.71
C ASP A 114 -20.02 9.82 3.59
N ILE A 115 -18.98 10.40 4.21
CA ILE A 115 -17.65 9.80 4.32
C ILE A 115 -17.55 9.04 5.65
N VAL A 116 -17.49 7.71 5.54
CA VAL A 116 -17.60 6.79 6.67
C VAL A 116 -16.30 6.11 7.06
N ALA A 117 -15.30 6.15 6.18
CA ALA A 117 -13.95 5.68 6.47
C ALA A 117 -12.92 6.52 5.73
N LEU A 118 -11.71 6.57 6.27
CA LEU A 118 -10.59 7.34 5.72
C LEU A 118 -9.37 6.44 5.55
N MET A 119 -8.83 6.45 4.33
CA MET A 119 -7.58 5.80 4.01
C MET A 119 -6.39 6.73 4.25
N CYS A 120 -5.37 6.23 4.94
CA CYS A 120 -4.12 6.91 5.20
C CYS A 120 -2.97 6.20 4.46
N PRO A 121 -1.99 6.94 3.92
CA PRO A 121 -0.73 6.36 3.46
C PRO A 121 -0.01 5.65 4.61
N MET A 122 0.52 4.47 4.33
CA MET A 122 1.38 3.69 5.21
C MET A 122 2.73 3.50 4.55
N VAL A 123 3.80 3.78 5.28
CA VAL A 123 5.20 3.53 4.89
C VAL A 123 5.80 2.50 5.84
N SER A 124 6.77 1.73 5.38
CA SER A 124 7.60 0.93 6.29
C SER A 124 8.73 1.77 6.85
N ARG A 125 8.95 1.70 8.16
CA ARG A 125 10.19 2.16 8.76
C ARG A 125 11.36 1.32 8.22
N TRP A 126 12.53 1.95 8.09
CA TRP A 126 13.74 1.27 7.65
C TRP A 126 14.95 1.76 8.43
N ASP A 127 15.54 0.87 9.21
CA ASP A 127 16.70 1.15 10.05
C ASP A 127 17.81 0.10 9.84
N ASP A 128 17.87 -0.50 8.64
CA ASP A 128 18.86 -1.53 8.33
C ASP A 128 20.27 -0.93 8.22
N PRO A 129 21.22 -1.31 9.09
CA PRO A 129 22.57 -0.75 9.06
C PRO A 129 23.41 -1.29 7.90
N GLU A 130 23.09 -2.47 7.35
CA GLU A 130 23.81 -3.07 6.23
C GLU A 130 23.25 -2.58 4.89
N TYR A 131 21.93 -2.32 4.84
CA TYR A 131 21.22 -1.89 3.64
C TYR A 131 20.47 -0.55 3.86
N PRO A 132 21.12 0.54 4.29
CA PRO A 132 20.44 1.77 4.72
C PRO A 132 19.61 2.43 3.62
N ASP A 133 20.02 2.28 2.36
CA ASP A 133 19.35 2.87 1.20
C ASP A 133 18.41 1.89 0.48
N LEU A 134 18.10 0.71 1.06
CA LEU A 134 17.35 -0.32 0.33
C LEU A 134 15.98 0.19 -0.13
N ILE A 135 15.22 0.82 0.76
CA ILE A 135 13.92 1.40 0.42
C ILE A 135 14.03 2.49 -0.66
N PRO A 136 14.87 3.54 -0.54
CA PRO A 136 14.96 4.58 -1.57
C PRO A 136 15.60 4.11 -2.90
N VAL A 137 16.25 2.95 -2.93
CA VAL A 137 16.92 2.38 -4.13
C VAL A 137 16.08 1.30 -4.81
N MET A 138 15.37 0.49 -4.01
CA MET A 138 14.57 -0.64 -4.49
C MET A 138 13.08 -0.28 -4.63
N GLY A 139 12.64 0.84 -4.04
CA GLY A 139 11.25 1.25 -3.94
C GLY A 139 10.70 1.01 -2.53
N THR A 140 9.62 1.70 -2.14
CA THR A 140 9.02 1.46 -0.82
C THR A 140 7.93 0.39 -0.88
N ALA A 141 7.68 -0.20 0.28
CA ALA A 141 6.42 -0.90 0.58
C ALA A 141 5.41 0.14 1.11
N GLU A 142 5.05 1.10 0.28
CA GLU A 142 3.97 2.03 0.59
C GLU A 142 2.63 1.45 0.17
N ALA A 143 1.64 1.61 1.04
CA ALA A 143 0.29 1.16 0.79
C ALA A 143 -0.70 2.13 1.39
N LEU A 144 -1.95 2.06 0.96
CA LEU A 144 -3.04 2.71 1.68
C LEU A 144 -3.65 1.72 2.67
N ARG A 145 -3.98 2.21 3.87
CA ARG A 145 -4.72 1.48 4.90
C ARG A 145 -5.89 2.33 5.34
N GLY A 146 -6.98 1.70 5.75
CA GLY A 146 -8.14 2.41 6.30
C GLY A 146 -8.23 2.28 7.82
N PRO A 147 -7.36 2.94 8.59
CA PRO A 147 -7.37 2.82 10.04
C PRO A 147 -8.55 3.57 10.67
N LEU A 148 -9.10 4.59 9.99
CA LEU A 148 -10.07 5.52 10.54
C LEU A 148 -11.45 5.26 9.96
N TRP A 149 -12.47 5.10 10.80
CA TRP A 149 -13.85 4.88 10.37
C TRP A 149 -14.87 5.33 11.42
N ARG A 150 -16.08 5.69 10.97
CA ARG A 150 -17.19 6.07 11.85
C ARG A 150 -17.84 4.84 12.46
N TRP A 151 -18.20 4.91 13.74
CA TRP A 151 -18.92 3.83 14.39
C TRP A 151 -20.39 3.80 13.96
N TYR A 152 -20.90 2.60 13.73
CA TYR A 152 -22.31 2.31 13.48
C TYR A 152 -22.73 1.06 14.27
N PRO A 153 -24.00 0.96 14.70
CA PRO A 153 -24.52 -0.28 15.24
C PRO A 153 -24.46 -1.40 14.19
N GLY A 154 -24.01 -2.59 14.58
CA GLY A 154 -24.03 -3.77 13.72
C GLY A 154 -22.86 -3.92 12.75
N LEU A 155 -21.77 -3.18 12.96
CA LEU A 155 -20.51 -3.41 12.26
C LEU A 155 -19.99 -4.84 12.50
N ARG A 156 -19.37 -5.42 11.46
CA ARG A 156 -18.90 -6.82 11.42
C ARG A 156 -17.42 -6.90 11.11
N ALA A 157 -16.70 -7.73 11.86
CA ALA A 157 -15.31 -8.07 11.57
C ALA A 157 -15.19 -8.83 10.24
N GLY A 158 -14.00 -8.75 9.63
CA GLY A 158 -13.65 -9.62 8.51
C GLY A 158 -13.58 -11.08 8.95
N GLY A 159 -13.91 -12.00 8.03
CA GLY A 159 -14.00 -13.43 8.32
C GLY A 159 -12.72 -14.23 8.11
N LYS A 160 -11.60 -13.60 7.73
CA LYS A 160 -10.35 -14.33 7.44
C LYS A 160 -9.63 -14.73 8.73
N LEU A 161 -8.77 -15.75 8.65
CA LEU A 161 -7.90 -16.11 9.76
C LEU A 161 -6.77 -15.10 9.99
N MET A 162 -6.29 -14.45 8.92
CA MET A 162 -5.28 -13.41 8.94
C MET A 162 -5.47 -12.43 7.76
N HIS A 163 -4.82 -11.25 7.83
CA HIS A 163 -4.89 -10.17 6.84
C HIS A 163 -6.31 -9.65 6.58
N ASN A 164 -7.11 -9.54 7.63
CA ASN A 164 -8.34 -8.76 7.60
C ASN A 164 -8.01 -7.25 7.52
N PRO A 165 -8.87 -6.44 6.90
CA PRO A 165 -8.70 -5.00 6.91
C PRO A 165 -8.91 -4.41 8.31
N HIS A 166 -8.29 -3.26 8.58
CA HIS A 166 -8.46 -2.49 9.82
C HIS A 166 -9.78 -1.72 9.91
N TRP A 167 -10.74 -2.01 9.02
CA TRP A 167 -12.11 -1.48 9.06
C TRP A 167 -13.14 -2.62 9.01
N PRO A 168 -14.40 -2.35 9.37
CA PRO A 168 -15.47 -3.33 9.28
C PRO A 168 -15.75 -3.81 7.86
N ALA A 169 -16.11 -5.08 7.71
CA ALA A 169 -16.41 -5.69 6.41
C ALA A 169 -17.61 -5.07 5.69
N ASN A 170 -18.52 -4.44 6.45
CA ASN A 170 -19.74 -3.80 5.96
C ASN A 170 -19.70 -2.27 6.06
N ILE A 171 -18.51 -1.66 6.16
CA ILE A 171 -18.40 -0.21 6.33
C ILE A 171 -19.01 0.57 5.16
N THR A 172 -18.91 0.06 3.94
CA THR A 172 -19.45 0.69 2.72
C THR A 172 -20.97 0.64 2.63
N ASP A 173 -21.65 -0.17 3.45
CA ASP A 173 -23.11 -0.16 3.54
C ASP A 173 -23.62 1.17 4.13
N HIS A 174 -22.73 1.95 4.75
CA HIS A 174 -23.05 3.21 5.42
C HIS A 174 -22.62 4.47 4.65
N GLY A 175 -21.80 4.34 3.59
CA GLY A 175 -21.37 5.48 2.78
C GLY A 175 -20.04 5.25 2.07
N ARG A 176 -19.38 6.35 1.70
CA ARG A 176 -18.17 6.36 0.87
C ARG A 176 -16.89 6.40 1.70
N ILE A 177 -15.80 5.96 1.09
CA ILE A 177 -14.46 5.97 1.67
C ILE A 177 -13.71 7.19 1.12
N GLY A 178 -13.16 8.01 2.01
CA GLY A 178 -12.28 9.12 1.67
C GLY A 178 -10.80 8.79 1.85
N GLN A 179 -9.93 9.72 1.47
CA GLN A 179 -8.50 9.66 1.74
C GLN A 179 -8.09 10.81 2.66
N LEU A 180 -7.20 10.52 3.61
CA LEU A 180 -6.65 11.47 4.55
C LEU A 180 -5.12 11.47 4.47
N PRO A 181 -4.54 12.15 3.47
CA PRO A 181 -3.09 12.13 3.26
C PRO A 181 -2.30 12.98 4.26
N GLY A 182 -2.98 13.73 5.15
CA GLY A 182 -2.36 14.42 6.29
C GLY A 182 -2.09 13.52 7.51
N VAL A 183 -2.43 12.24 7.40
CA VAL A 183 -2.07 11.21 8.39
C VAL A 183 -1.22 10.17 7.68
N ARG A 184 -0.07 9.84 8.24
CA ARG A 184 0.81 8.78 7.75
C ARG A 184 0.96 7.71 8.83
N LEU A 185 0.82 6.46 8.43
CA LEU A 185 1.12 5.31 9.26
C LEU A 185 2.56 4.86 8.98
N VAL A 186 3.34 4.63 10.03
CA VAL A 186 4.71 4.11 9.92
C VAL A 186 4.77 2.72 10.53
N HIS A 187 4.91 1.72 9.66
CA HIS A 187 4.96 0.30 10.03
C HIS A 187 6.37 -0.10 10.47
N SER A 188 6.53 -0.53 11.72
CA SER A 188 7.83 -0.81 12.34
C SER A 188 8.09 -2.30 12.65
N GLY A 189 7.17 -3.22 12.31
CA GLY A 189 7.33 -4.66 12.61
C GLY A 189 8.41 -5.43 11.83
N TRP A 190 9.08 -4.77 10.87
CA TRP A 190 10.18 -5.32 10.07
C TRP A 190 11.00 -4.20 9.41
N SER A 191 11.84 -3.53 10.19
CA SER A 191 12.63 -2.38 9.70
C SER A 191 13.97 -2.75 9.07
N THR A 192 14.29 -4.04 9.01
CA THR A 192 15.51 -4.57 8.36
C THR A 192 15.18 -5.64 7.31
N LEU A 193 16.12 -5.89 6.40
CA LEU A 193 15.99 -6.97 5.40
C LEU A 193 15.91 -8.33 6.08
N ALA A 194 16.69 -8.54 7.14
CA ALA A 194 16.66 -9.76 7.93
C ALA A 194 15.28 -10.00 8.57
N GLU A 195 14.69 -8.97 9.19
CA GLU A 195 13.34 -9.06 9.76
C GLU A 195 12.27 -9.31 8.69
N ARG A 196 12.39 -8.72 7.50
CA ARG A 196 11.49 -9.00 6.37
C ARG A 196 11.58 -10.44 5.89
N ILE A 197 12.79 -11.00 5.77
CA ILE A 197 13.01 -12.40 5.40
C ILE A 197 12.36 -13.32 6.44
N LEU A 198 12.59 -13.08 7.73
CA LEU A 198 11.96 -13.86 8.80
C LEU A 198 10.43 -13.76 8.77
N ARG A 199 9.90 -12.59 8.41
CA ARG A 199 8.46 -12.37 8.27
C ARG A 199 7.87 -13.13 7.09
N VAL A 200 8.56 -13.16 5.95
CA VAL A 200 8.20 -13.98 4.78
C VAL A 200 8.15 -15.45 5.17
N GLU A 201 9.21 -15.97 5.79
CA GLU A 201 9.27 -17.36 6.24
C GLU A 201 8.16 -17.70 7.23
N HIS A 202 7.84 -16.77 8.14
CA HIS A 202 6.74 -16.92 9.07
C HIS A 202 5.39 -17.06 8.35
N TYR A 203 5.08 -16.17 7.42
CA TYR A 203 3.83 -16.23 6.68
C TYR A 203 3.75 -17.45 5.76
N LEU A 204 4.84 -17.84 5.11
CA LEU A 204 4.88 -19.07 4.30
C LEU A 204 4.60 -20.35 5.10
N ARG A 205 4.97 -20.38 6.40
CA ARG A 205 4.60 -21.50 7.28
C ARG A 205 3.12 -21.52 7.64
N LEU A 206 2.48 -20.36 7.75
CA LEU A 206 1.08 -20.23 8.14
C LEU A 206 0.11 -20.33 6.96
N ASP A 207 0.55 -19.87 5.79
CA ASP A 207 -0.23 -19.75 4.57
C ASP A 207 0.63 -20.02 3.32
N PRO A 208 1.07 -21.28 3.11
CA PRO A 208 1.98 -21.64 2.03
C PRO A 208 1.37 -21.42 0.63
N ASP A 209 0.05 -21.45 0.52
CA ASP A 209 -0.71 -21.27 -0.73
C ASP A 209 -1.27 -19.85 -0.87
N TYR A 210 -0.86 -18.91 0.00
CA TYR A 210 -1.25 -17.49 -0.04
C TYR A 210 -2.77 -17.24 0.06
N ARG A 211 -3.53 -18.18 0.62
CA ARG A 211 -5.00 -18.15 0.68
C ARG A 211 -5.52 -16.95 1.45
N PHE A 212 -4.84 -16.55 2.52
CA PHE A 212 -5.25 -15.43 3.34
C PHE A 212 -4.71 -14.10 2.81
N ASN A 213 -3.57 -14.14 2.11
CA ASN A 213 -3.02 -12.99 1.39
C ASN A 213 -3.57 -12.84 -0.03
N PHE A 214 -4.81 -13.29 -0.31
CA PHE A 214 -5.47 -13.08 -1.60
C PHE A 214 -4.71 -13.65 -2.81
N GLY A 215 -3.98 -14.75 -2.65
CA GLY A 215 -3.12 -15.33 -3.68
C GLY A 215 -1.78 -14.59 -3.87
N VAL A 216 -1.53 -13.52 -3.11
CA VAL A 216 -0.31 -12.72 -3.19
C VAL A 216 0.83 -13.39 -2.45
N ALA A 217 1.90 -13.69 -3.17
CA ALA A 217 3.10 -14.27 -2.59
C ALA A 217 3.75 -13.28 -1.60
N TYR A 218 3.95 -13.76 -0.37
CA TYR A 218 4.48 -12.94 0.73
C TYR A 218 5.87 -12.39 0.46
N ASP A 219 6.74 -13.22 -0.11
CA ASP A 219 8.10 -12.87 -0.50
C ASP A 219 8.12 -11.72 -1.50
N ARG A 220 7.37 -11.82 -2.60
CA ARG A 220 7.28 -10.76 -3.62
C ARG A 220 6.78 -9.45 -3.01
N SER A 221 5.85 -9.50 -2.06
CA SER A 221 5.32 -8.29 -1.39
C SER A 221 6.31 -7.66 -0.41
N LEU A 222 7.03 -8.46 0.37
CA LEU A 222 7.93 -7.97 1.43
C LEU A 222 9.35 -7.72 0.91
N LEU A 223 9.78 -8.42 -0.14
CA LEU A 223 11.13 -8.35 -0.69
C LEU A 223 11.17 -7.57 -1.99
N PHE A 224 10.40 -6.48 -2.12
CA PHE A 224 10.49 -5.54 -3.25
C PHE A 224 10.32 -6.19 -4.63
N GLY A 225 9.46 -7.21 -4.71
CA GLY A 225 9.20 -7.98 -5.92
C GLY A 225 10.14 -9.15 -6.16
N TYR A 226 11.08 -9.44 -5.27
CA TYR A 226 11.98 -10.60 -5.34
C TYR A 226 11.37 -11.79 -4.59
N ALA A 227 11.64 -13.01 -5.06
CA ALA A 227 11.29 -14.21 -4.31
C ALA A 227 12.28 -14.47 -3.18
N LEU A 228 11.90 -15.33 -2.25
CA LEU A 228 12.75 -15.70 -1.12
C LEU A 228 14.08 -16.33 -1.55
N ASP A 229 14.09 -17.12 -2.63
CA ASP A 229 15.30 -17.71 -3.23
C ASP A 229 16.11 -16.73 -4.09
N GLU A 230 15.58 -15.53 -4.36
CA GLU A 230 16.25 -14.45 -5.08
C GLU A 230 16.88 -13.40 -4.14
N VAL A 231 16.97 -13.65 -2.83
CA VAL A 231 17.51 -12.67 -1.86
C VAL A 231 18.95 -12.24 -2.19
N ASP A 232 19.79 -13.14 -2.70
CA ASP A 232 21.15 -12.77 -3.11
C ASP A 232 21.15 -11.87 -4.35
N LEU A 233 20.18 -12.06 -5.26
CA LEU A 233 19.98 -11.18 -6.41
C LEU A 233 19.48 -9.80 -5.97
N LEU A 234 18.55 -9.74 -5.00
CA LEU A 234 18.11 -8.48 -4.39
C LEU A 234 19.30 -7.70 -3.81
N LYS A 235 20.16 -8.39 -3.03
CA LYS A 235 21.37 -7.78 -2.44
C LYS A 235 22.35 -7.32 -3.51
N ALA A 236 22.52 -8.10 -4.58
CA ALA A 236 23.38 -7.74 -5.70
C ALA A 236 22.86 -6.50 -6.45
N ASP A 237 21.56 -6.47 -6.77
CA ASP A 237 20.90 -5.33 -7.44
C ASP A 237 20.98 -4.07 -6.58
N TYR A 238 20.78 -4.17 -5.27
CA TYR A 238 20.99 -3.06 -4.34
C TYR A 238 22.43 -2.52 -4.44
N ARG A 239 23.44 -3.39 -4.27
CA ARG A 239 24.86 -3.01 -4.32
C ARG A 239 25.26 -2.41 -5.66
N ARG A 240 24.67 -2.90 -6.73
CA ARG A 240 24.84 -2.35 -8.08
C ARG A 240 24.30 -0.91 -8.15
N ARG A 241 23.05 -0.69 -7.74
CA ARG A 241 22.37 0.61 -7.83
C ARG A 241 22.95 1.68 -6.91
N ILE A 242 23.41 1.34 -5.70
CA ILE A 242 24.10 2.32 -4.83
C ILE A 242 25.42 2.82 -5.40
N ARG A 243 26.09 2.02 -6.25
CA ARG A 243 27.31 2.43 -6.96
C ARG A 243 27.02 3.26 -8.20
N GLY A 244 25.75 3.49 -8.53
CA GLY A 244 25.35 4.18 -9.76
C GLY A 244 25.58 3.35 -11.02
N ASP A 245 25.78 2.04 -10.89
CA ASP A 245 25.93 1.11 -12.01
C ASP A 245 24.56 0.77 -12.59
N PHE A 246 23.97 1.73 -13.29
CA PHE A 246 22.69 1.58 -13.95
C PHE A 246 22.87 1.12 -15.40
N ASP A 247 21.86 0.45 -15.94
CA ASP A 247 21.77 0.21 -17.37
C ASP A 247 21.78 1.57 -18.09
N PRO A 248 22.60 1.76 -19.14
CA PRO A 248 22.73 3.04 -19.82
C PRO A 248 21.38 3.55 -20.32
N LEU A 249 20.99 4.72 -19.82
CA LEU A 249 19.79 5.41 -20.26
C LEU A 249 20.08 6.10 -21.60
N GLU A 250 19.22 5.86 -22.59
CA GLU A 250 19.32 6.54 -23.88
C GLU A 250 19.09 8.04 -23.73
N PRO A 251 19.66 8.90 -24.60
CA PRO A 251 19.33 10.31 -24.64
C PRO A 251 17.81 10.52 -24.74
N GLY A 252 17.23 11.23 -23.77
CA GLY A 252 15.79 11.46 -23.67
C GLY A 252 15.00 10.38 -22.91
N GLY A 253 15.62 9.23 -22.59
CA GLY A 253 15.03 8.20 -21.76
C GLY A 253 14.54 8.78 -20.44
N ARG A 254 13.29 8.46 -20.08
CA ARG A 254 12.62 9.01 -18.90
C ARG A 254 11.54 8.06 -18.41
N LEU A 255 11.04 8.38 -17.24
CA LEU A 255 9.87 7.72 -16.66
C LEU A 255 8.64 7.86 -17.59
N PRO A 256 7.76 6.84 -17.68
CA PRO A 256 6.65 6.85 -18.66
C PRO A 256 5.57 7.91 -18.40
N ILE A 257 5.61 8.53 -17.21
CA ILE A 257 4.80 9.66 -16.74
C ILE A 257 5.71 10.51 -15.86
N ASP A 258 5.53 11.83 -15.85
CA ASP A 258 6.33 12.71 -14.99
C ASP A 258 6.19 12.43 -13.52
N ARG A 259 7.33 12.47 -12.81
CA ARG A 259 7.45 12.00 -11.42
C ARG A 259 6.43 12.67 -10.49
N GLU A 260 6.20 13.97 -10.68
CA GLU A 260 5.30 14.84 -9.92
C GLU A 260 3.81 14.51 -10.08
N ARG A 261 3.45 13.75 -11.12
CA ARG A 261 2.06 13.39 -11.43
C ARG A 261 1.74 11.93 -11.10
N ARG A 262 2.59 11.26 -10.33
CA ARG A 262 2.49 9.83 -10.03
C ARG A 262 1.85 9.57 -8.69
N ALA A 263 0.86 8.67 -8.68
CA ALA A 263 0.68 7.75 -7.57
C ALA A 263 0.60 6.32 -8.10
N ILE A 264 1.06 5.33 -7.35
CA ILE A 264 0.82 3.93 -7.75
C ILE A 264 -0.60 3.57 -7.33
N GLY A 265 -1.42 3.18 -8.30
CA GLY A 265 -2.74 2.59 -8.07
C GLY A 265 -2.64 1.11 -7.69
N ARG A 266 -1.84 0.35 -8.43
CA ARG A 266 -1.55 -1.08 -8.21
C ARG A 266 -0.13 -1.44 -8.64
N GLY A 267 0.51 -2.32 -7.88
CA GLY A 267 1.84 -2.85 -8.19
C GLY A 267 1.80 -4.12 -9.03
N TYR A 268 2.96 -4.47 -9.58
CA TYR A 268 3.20 -5.75 -10.28
C TYR A 268 3.16 -6.93 -9.32
N GLY A 269 2.59 -8.04 -9.78
CA GLY A 269 2.58 -9.30 -9.05
C GLY A 269 1.18 -9.85 -8.79
N PRO A 270 1.06 -10.93 -8.00
CA PRO A 270 -0.24 -11.55 -7.75
C PRO A 270 -1.15 -10.64 -6.92
N HIS A 271 -2.47 -10.80 -7.09
CA HIS A 271 -3.54 -10.09 -6.36
C HIS A 271 -4.81 -10.96 -6.26
N ALA A 272 -5.81 -10.46 -5.53
CA ALA A 272 -7.11 -11.11 -5.23
C ALA A 272 -7.97 -11.57 -6.44
N GLY A 273 -7.44 -11.49 -7.67
CA GLY A 273 -8.12 -11.88 -8.90
C GLY A 273 -7.17 -12.39 -9.99
N GLY A 274 -5.91 -12.74 -9.64
CA GLY A 274 -4.94 -13.25 -10.60
C GLY A 274 -3.57 -12.61 -10.44
N PHE A 275 -2.90 -12.37 -11.56
CA PHE A 275 -1.58 -11.75 -11.62
C PHE A 275 -1.68 -10.41 -12.35
N HIS A 276 -1.20 -9.34 -11.72
CA HIS A 276 -1.12 -8.04 -12.34
C HIS A 276 0.21 -7.95 -13.11
N PRO A 277 0.17 -7.92 -14.45
CA PRO A 277 1.36 -8.04 -15.30
C PRO A 277 2.24 -6.80 -15.35
N GLY A 278 1.78 -5.70 -14.72
CA GLY A 278 2.40 -4.39 -14.82
C GLY A 278 2.29 -3.57 -13.54
N VAL A 279 2.47 -2.26 -13.66
CA VAL A 279 2.23 -1.28 -12.60
C VAL A 279 1.28 -0.21 -13.10
N ASP A 280 0.31 0.17 -12.28
CA ASP A 280 -0.65 1.23 -12.59
C ASP A 280 -0.18 2.55 -11.97
N PHE A 281 0.04 3.55 -12.82
CA PHE A 281 0.30 4.92 -12.42
C PHE A 281 -0.99 5.73 -12.48
N ALA A 282 -1.56 6.06 -11.33
CA ALA A 282 -2.63 7.06 -11.18
C ALA A 282 -2.13 8.41 -11.66
N THR A 283 -2.93 9.10 -12.48
CA THR A 283 -2.60 10.45 -12.91
C THR A 283 -3.82 11.21 -13.43
N ASP A 284 -3.70 12.53 -13.50
CA ASP A 284 -4.77 13.39 -14.00
C ASP A 284 -4.99 13.20 -15.51
N PRO A 285 -6.25 13.25 -16.01
CA PRO A 285 -6.51 13.42 -17.43
C PRO A 285 -5.72 14.59 -18.03
N GLY A 286 -5.27 14.44 -19.28
CA GLY A 286 -4.36 15.34 -19.98
C GLY A 286 -2.87 15.10 -19.68
N THR A 287 -2.51 14.21 -18.75
CA THR A 287 -1.10 13.91 -18.46
C THR A 287 -0.44 13.21 -19.65
N PRO A 288 0.73 13.68 -20.12
CA PRO A 288 1.44 13.04 -21.22
C PRO A 288 2.05 11.69 -20.81
N VAL A 289 2.00 10.73 -21.74
CA VAL A 289 2.67 9.42 -21.65
C VAL A 289 3.91 9.44 -22.52
N TYR A 290 5.05 9.01 -21.97
CA TYR A 290 6.35 9.02 -22.65
C TYR A 290 6.91 7.62 -22.86
N ALA A 291 7.60 7.41 -23.97
CA ALA A 291 8.38 6.21 -24.22
C ALA A 291 9.58 6.15 -23.26
N VAL A 292 9.70 5.06 -22.51
CA VAL A 292 10.81 4.87 -21.56
C VAL A 292 12.15 4.75 -22.29
N ALA A 293 12.14 4.08 -23.44
CA ALA A 293 13.32 3.83 -24.24
C ALA A 293 12.93 3.72 -25.73
N SER A 294 13.89 3.85 -26.64
CA SER A 294 13.61 3.76 -28.08
C SER A 294 13.20 2.34 -28.48
N GLY A 295 12.39 2.24 -29.53
CA GLY A 295 11.92 0.97 -30.08
C GLY A 295 11.06 1.13 -31.33
N ALA A 296 10.36 0.07 -31.71
CA ALA A 296 9.38 0.10 -32.78
C ALA A 296 8.01 -0.35 -32.29
N VAL A 297 6.96 0.30 -32.76
CA VAL A 297 5.59 -0.11 -32.45
C VAL A 297 5.32 -1.48 -33.08
N SER A 298 5.14 -2.50 -32.24
CA SER A 298 4.96 -3.90 -32.66
C SER A 298 3.52 -4.38 -32.56
N ALA A 299 2.72 -3.79 -31.66
CA ALA A 299 1.29 -4.05 -31.54
C ALA A 299 0.53 -2.80 -31.08
N ILE A 300 -0.70 -2.65 -31.56
CA ILE A 300 -1.67 -1.67 -31.11
C ILE A 300 -3.02 -2.39 -31.00
N ASP A 301 -3.56 -2.47 -29.79
CA ASP A 301 -4.87 -3.06 -29.52
C ASP A 301 -5.79 -2.03 -28.86
N GLU A 302 -7.09 -2.13 -29.11
CA GLU A 302 -8.10 -1.27 -28.48
C GLU A 302 -9.19 -2.12 -27.86
N VAL A 303 -9.42 -1.96 -26.56
CA VAL A 303 -10.43 -2.70 -25.79
C VAL A 303 -11.10 -1.75 -24.82
N ASP A 304 -12.43 -1.66 -24.85
CA ASP A 304 -13.25 -0.83 -23.95
C ASP A 304 -12.79 0.65 -23.86
N GLY A 305 -12.31 1.18 -25.00
CA GLY A 305 -11.78 2.54 -25.11
C GLY A 305 -10.43 2.77 -24.42
N LEU A 306 -9.74 1.69 -24.02
CA LEU A 306 -8.32 1.70 -23.67
C LEU A 306 -7.50 1.34 -24.92
N VAL A 307 -6.41 2.06 -25.14
CA VAL A 307 -5.39 1.70 -26.14
C VAL A 307 -4.26 0.99 -25.42
N SER A 308 -3.89 -0.18 -25.93
CA SER A 308 -2.69 -0.92 -25.56
C SER A 308 -1.65 -0.78 -26.68
N LEU A 309 -0.55 -0.11 -26.37
CA LEU A 309 0.56 0.12 -27.27
C LEU A 309 1.77 -0.71 -26.84
N THR A 310 2.25 -1.59 -27.71
CA THR A 310 3.49 -2.35 -27.48
C THR A 310 4.62 -1.77 -28.31
N ILE A 311 5.73 -1.46 -27.63
CA ILE A 311 6.98 -1.01 -28.23
C ILE A 311 8.02 -2.11 -28.03
N ALA A 312 8.40 -2.76 -29.12
CA ALA A 312 9.46 -3.76 -29.13
C ALA A 312 10.84 -3.09 -29.12
N ARG A 313 11.72 -3.60 -28.25
CA ARG A 313 13.10 -3.15 -28.07
C ARG A 313 13.98 -4.34 -27.71
N CYS A 314 14.94 -4.67 -28.58
CA CYS A 314 15.84 -5.80 -28.36
C CYS A 314 15.04 -7.08 -28.04
N GLU A 315 15.21 -7.65 -26.85
CA GLU A 315 14.51 -8.86 -26.38
C GLU A 315 13.36 -8.54 -25.42
N LEU A 316 12.92 -7.28 -25.37
CA LEU A 316 11.87 -6.77 -24.50
C LEU A 316 10.70 -6.20 -25.30
N ASP A 317 9.50 -6.45 -24.81
CA ASP A 317 8.30 -5.69 -25.17
C ASP A 317 7.92 -4.79 -24.00
N VAL A 318 7.79 -3.49 -24.28
CA VAL A 318 7.32 -2.50 -23.30
C VAL A 318 5.90 -2.09 -23.67
N VAL A 319 4.96 -2.28 -22.74
CA VAL A 319 3.53 -2.11 -23.01
C VAL A 319 2.98 -0.93 -22.21
N TYR A 320 2.19 -0.10 -22.89
CA TYR A 320 1.53 1.08 -22.34
C TYR A 320 0.04 0.93 -22.59
N VAL A 321 -0.76 0.84 -21.53
CA VAL A 321 -2.22 0.74 -21.65
C VAL A 321 -2.87 1.92 -20.94
N PHE A 322 -3.61 2.73 -21.69
CA PHE A 322 -4.30 3.91 -21.17
C PHE A 322 -5.47 4.31 -22.07
N ARG A 323 -6.45 5.03 -21.51
CA ARG A 323 -7.47 5.70 -22.33
C ARG A 323 -6.83 6.92 -23.00
N PRO A 324 -6.91 7.10 -24.32
CA PRO A 324 -6.33 8.27 -24.98
C PRO A 324 -7.14 9.55 -24.68
N GLY A 325 -6.44 10.66 -24.43
CA GLY A 325 -7.01 11.99 -24.20
C GLY A 325 -7.08 12.86 -25.47
N ASP A 326 -5.97 12.96 -26.20
CA ASP A 326 -5.86 13.72 -27.47
C ASP A 326 -5.42 12.82 -28.63
N GLU A 327 -5.78 13.23 -29.85
CA GLU A 327 -5.51 12.49 -31.09
C GLU A 327 -4.05 12.64 -31.57
N GLY A 328 -3.20 11.70 -31.17
CA GLY A 328 -1.95 11.36 -31.86
C GLY A 328 -2.00 9.89 -32.26
N ARG A 329 -2.15 9.58 -33.55
CA ARG A 329 -2.24 8.19 -34.01
C ARG A 329 -0.85 7.66 -34.38
N LEU A 330 -0.27 6.90 -33.45
CA LEU A 330 0.82 5.98 -33.76
C LEU A 330 0.29 4.83 -34.62
N VAL A 331 1.14 4.31 -35.50
CA VAL A 331 0.83 3.16 -36.35
C VAL A 331 1.88 2.05 -36.20
N LEU A 332 1.49 0.83 -36.57
CA LEU A 332 2.40 -0.32 -36.57
C LEU A 332 3.65 0.00 -37.41
N GLY A 333 4.82 -0.30 -36.83
CA GLY A 333 6.12 -0.07 -37.45
C GLY A 333 6.74 1.31 -37.19
N ASP A 334 6.03 2.24 -36.54
CA ASP A 334 6.59 3.54 -36.16
C ASP A 334 7.84 3.37 -35.30
N ARG A 335 8.87 4.16 -35.61
CA ARG A 335 10.11 4.23 -34.83
C ARG A 335 9.95 5.30 -33.77
N ILE A 336 9.97 4.85 -32.51
CA ILE A 336 9.80 5.72 -31.35
C ILE A 336 11.16 5.95 -30.71
N ALA A 337 11.52 7.22 -30.50
CA ALA A 337 12.71 7.59 -29.75
C ALA A 337 12.42 7.57 -28.24
N ALA A 338 13.43 7.28 -27.42
CA ALA A 338 13.36 7.42 -25.98
C ALA A 338 12.88 8.83 -25.59
N GLY A 339 11.91 8.92 -24.69
CA GLY A 339 11.29 10.16 -24.25
C GLY A 339 10.25 10.76 -25.19
N ALA A 340 10.00 10.16 -26.36
CA ALA A 340 8.94 10.62 -27.25
C ALA A 340 7.57 10.49 -26.57
N GLN A 341 6.71 11.48 -26.75
CA GLN A 341 5.34 11.44 -26.24
C GLN A 341 4.52 10.47 -27.09
N LEU A 342 3.90 9.50 -26.42
CA LEU A 342 3.06 8.46 -27.01
C LEU A 342 1.59 8.86 -27.09
N GLY A 343 1.17 9.78 -26.22
CA GLY A 343 -0.20 10.26 -26.12
C GLY A 343 -0.43 11.04 -24.82
N THR A 344 -1.69 11.26 -24.50
CA THR A 344 -2.14 11.83 -23.22
C THR A 344 -3.19 10.92 -22.58
N ILE A 345 -3.27 10.94 -21.25
CA ILE A 345 -4.26 10.18 -20.48
C ILE A 345 -5.64 10.83 -20.63
N GLY A 346 -6.66 10.05 -20.97
CA GLY A 346 -8.07 10.47 -21.03
C GLY A 346 -8.82 10.20 -19.73
N ALA A 347 -10.01 10.78 -19.60
CA ALA A 347 -10.89 10.59 -18.44
C ALA A 347 -11.49 9.16 -18.41
N GLN A 348 -11.57 8.55 -17.23
CA GLN A 348 -12.05 7.17 -17.05
C GLN A 348 -13.51 7.10 -16.59
N GLY A 349 -14.49 7.10 -17.49
CA GLY A 349 -15.89 6.80 -17.14
C GLY A 349 -16.41 7.55 -15.89
N GLU A 350 -16.88 6.81 -14.87
CA GLU A 350 -17.37 7.35 -13.58
C GLU A 350 -16.25 7.75 -12.58
N SER A 351 -14.98 7.56 -12.93
CA SER A 351 -13.81 7.96 -12.13
C SER A 351 -13.24 9.28 -12.66
N ALA A 352 -13.05 10.26 -11.77
CA ALA A 352 -12.44 11.56 -12.12
C ALA A 352 -10.95 11.43 -12.50
N ASP A 353 -10.28 10.36 -12.06
CA ASP A 353 -8.86 10.10 -12.29
C ASP A 353 -8.62 9.16 -13.48
N GLY A 354 -7.54 9.44 -14.23
CA GLY A 354 -6.99 8.55 -15.24
C GLY A 354 -5.91 7.62 -14.67
N TYR A 355 -5.46 6.66 -15.48
CA TYR A 355 -4.28 5.86 -15.15
C TYR A 355 -3.54 5.36 -16.39
N LEU A 356 -2.25 5.08 -16.22
CA LEU A 356 -1.43 4.32 -17.16
C LEU A 356 -1.08 2.97 -16.53
N HIS A 357 -1.45 1.90 -17.20
CA HIS A 357 -0.91 0.57 -16.91
C HIS A 357 0.36 0.36 -17.75
N PHE A 358 1.45 -0.02 -17.09
CA PHE A 358 2.77 -0.16 -17.69
C PHE A 358 3.34 -1.54 -17.45
N GLU A 359 3.67 -2.27 -18.51
CA GLU A 359 4.26 -3.61 -18.44
C GLU A 359 5.62 -3.67 -19.12
N VAL A 360 6.40 -4.66 -18.70
CA VAL A 360 7.63 -5.05 -19.37
C VAL A 360 7.59 -6.56 -19.51
N ARG A 361 7.84 -7.07 -20.72
CA ARG A 361 7.77 -8.48 -21.06
C ARG A 361 9.09 -8.93 -21.69
N THR A 362 9.54 -10.11 -21.33
CA THR A 362 10.61 -10.86 -22.03
C THR A 362 9.98 -12.06 -22.74
N GLN A 363 10.79 -12.85 -23.45
CA GLN A 363 10.34 -14.15 -23.99
C GLN A 363 9.88 -15.12 -22.91
N ASP A 364 10.40 -14.98 -21.69
CA ASP A 364 10.11 -15.85 -20.54
C ASP A 364 8.88 -15.40 -19.74
N GLY A 365 8.28 -14.25 -20.08
CA GLY A 365 7.05 -13.74 -19.46
C GLY A 365 7.15 -12.29 -18.98
N HIS A 366 6.29 -11.93 -18.03
CA HIS A 366 6.29 -10.57 -17.47
C HIS A 366 7.45 -10.40 -16.49
N VAL A 367 8.04 -9.20 -16.49
CA VAL A 367 9.06 -8.81 -15.52
C VAL A 367 8.59 -7.59 -14.75
N ASN A 368 9.02 -7.48 -13.49
CA ASN A 368 8.63 -6.37 -12.63
C ASN A 368 9.05 -5.02 -13.25
N PRO A 369 8.10 -4.16 -13.69
CA PRO A 369 8.43 -2.90 -14.34
C PRO A 369 9.16 -1.92 -13.41
N VAL A 370 8.91 -2.00 -12.10
CA VAL A 370 9.62 -1.18 -11.11
C VAL A 370 11.10 -1.56 -11.08
N ARG A 371 11.42 -2.85 -11.16
CA ARG A 371 12.81 -3.34 -11.24
C ARG A 371 13.47 -2.90 -12.54
N TYR A 372 12.76 -3.00 -13.66
CA TYR A 372 13.24 -2.54 -14.97
C TYR A 372 13.60 -1.05 -14.97
N LEU A 373 12.67 -0.19 -14.51
CA LEU A 373 12.90 1.26 -14.42
C LEU A 373 14.06 1.59 -13.48
N ALA A 374 14.09 0.97 -12.30
CA ALA A 374 15.13 1.24 -11.30
C ALA A 374 16.53 0.79 -11.76
N ASN A 375 16.63 -0.28 -12.56
CA ASN A 375 17.91 -0.69 -13.15
C ASN A 375 18.44 0.32 -14.16
N MET A 376 17.58 1.10 -14.83
CA MET A 376 18.00 2.23 -15.69
C MET A 376 18.25 3.53 -14.93
N GLY A 377 18.25 3.50 -13.59
CA GLY A 377 18.39 4.70 -12.74
C GLY A 377 17.15 5.59 -12.72
N LEU A 378 16.08 5.20 -13.42
CA LEU A 378 14.79 5.86 -13.39
C LEU A 378 14.10 5.43 -12.10
N ARG A 379 14.18 6.25 -11.05
CA ARG A 379 13.56 5.95 -9.76
C ARG A 379 12.10 6.37 -9.77
N PRO A 380 11.12 5.47 -9.96
CA PRO A 380 9.71 5.82 -9.88
C PRO A 380 9.29 6.17 -8.44
N TRP A 381 10.17 5.94 -7.44
CA TRP A 381 9.81 5.91 -6.04
C TRP A 381 10.80 6.61 -5.10
N PRO A 382 10.34 7.24 -3.99
CA PRO A 382 8.94 7.67 -3.78
C PRO A 382 8.55 8.74 -4.81
N PRO A 383 7.29 8.76 -5.28
CA PRO A 383 6.80 9.90 -6.04
C PRO A 383 6.87 11.14 -5.13
N PRO A 384 7.31 12.31 -5.64
CA PRO A 384 7.08 13.56 -4.95
C PRO A 384 5.56 13.82 -4.95
N GLY A 385 4.99 14.02 -3.77
CA GLY A 385 3.55 14.28 -3.60
C GLY A 385 2.84 13.24 -2.73
N ARG A 386 1.52 13.40 -2.59
CA ARG A 386 0.65 12.52 -1.79
C ARG A 386 0.09 11.41 -2.68
N LEU A 387 0.04 10.18 -2.16
CA LEU A 387 -0.53 9.03 -2.86
C LEU A 387 -2.01 9.27 -3.16
N ARG A 388 -2.43 8.96 -4.39
CA ARG A 388 -3.82 8.92 -4.84
C ARG A 388 -4.24 7.46 -5.01
N ALA A 389 -5.43 7.09 -4.55
CA ALA A 389 -5.98 5.76 -4.84
C ALA A 389 -6.48 5.72 -6.28
N VAL A 390 -6.26 4.59 -6.96
CA VAL A 390 -6.94 4.27 -8.23
C VAL A 390 -8.04 3.27 -7.94
N SER A 391 -9.20 3.44 -8.58
CA SER A 391 -10.28 2.45 -8.54
C SER A 391 -9.73 1.08 -8.89
N GLY A 392 -9.74 0.17 -7.91
CA GLY A 392 -9.35 -1.20 -8.15
C GLY A 392 -8.79 -1.95 -6.94
N SER A 393 -7.98 -1.31 -6.11
CA SER A 393 -7.34 -2.00 -4.96
C SER A 393 -8.32 -2.36 -3.85
N TYR A 394 -9.52 -1.77 -3.87
CA TYR A 394 -10.64 -1.99 -2.96
C TYR A 394 -11.96 -1.82 -3.73
N PRO A 395 -13.11 -2.32 -3.21
CA PRO A 395 -14.41 -2.18 -3.87
C PRO A 395 -14.66 -0.75 -4.35
N PRO A 396 -15.44 -0.59 -5.44
CA PRO A 396 -15.62 0.67 -6.15
C PRO A 396 -16.24 1.73 -5.23
N ALA A 397 -15.39 2.52 -4.60
CA ALA A 397 -15.76 3.78 -3.97
C ALA A 397 -14.81 4.81 -4.57
N THR A 398 -15.36 5.81 -5.24
CA THR A 398 -14.61 6.96 -5.75
C THR A 398 -13.97 7.66 -4.56
N PRO A 399 -12.64 7.53 -4.33
CA PRO A 399 -12.00 8.10 -3.17
C PRO A 399 -11.97 9.62 -3.31
N CYS A 400 -12.54 10.38 -2.38
CA CYS A 400 -12.33 11.83 -2.33
C CYS A 400 -11.12 12.15 -1.44
N THR A 401 -10.25 13.05 -1.87
CA THR A 401 -9.14 13.53 -1.04
C THR A 401 -9.66 14.60 -0.07
N ILE A 402 -9.41 14.43 1.22
CA ILE A 402 -9.72 15.44 2.25
C ILE A 402 -8.44 16.18 2.60
N THR A 403 -8.39 17.48 2.34
CA THR A 403 -7.29 18.33 2.82
C THR A 403 -7.74 19.22 3.98
N ALA A 404 -6.79 19.68 4.80
CA ALA A 404 -7.10 20.56 5.93
C ALA A 404 -7.62 21.95 5.50
N GLU A 405 -7.48 22.30 4.22
CA GLU A 405 -7.79 23.62 3.66
C GLU A 405 -9.16 23.69 2.98
N ASP A 406 -9.81 22.55 2.74
CA ASP A 406 -11.13 22.51 2.12
C ASP A 406 -12.19 23.04 3.10
N ARG A 407 -12.72 24.23 2.79
CA ARG A 407 -13.68 25.01 3.59
C ARG A 407 -15.13 24.59 3.37
#